data_AF-A0A520I132-F1
#
_entry.id   AF-A0A520I132-F1
#
_cell.length_a   1.000
_cell.length_b   1.000
_cell.length_c   1.000
_cell.angle_alpha   90.00
_cell.angle_beta   90.00
_cell.angle_gamma   90.00
#
_symmetry.space_group_name_H-M   'P 1'
#
loop_
_entity.id
_entity.type
_entity.pdbx_description
1 polymer ?
#
loop_
_entity_poly.entity_id
_entity_poly.type
_entity_poly.pdbx_seq_one_letter_code
_entity_poly.pdbx_strand_id
1 'polypeptide(L)'
;PTDKAIRSAGLGLNPIVDGQTLRLPIPDLTEERRKELAKLAGQYAEKARIAVRNVRRDGMDSLKVDEKKGVFGEDERKRHETEVQKLTDSIIAELDATATAKEKEILGK
;
A
#
# COMPACT_ATOMS: atom_id res chain seq x y z
N PRO A 1 14.15 23.81 -13.43
CA PRO A 1 14.97 24.00 -12.21
C PRO A 1 14.44 23.12 -11.07
N THR A 2 15.25 22.16 -10.63
CA THR A 2 14.89 21.12 -9.63
C THR A 2 14.52 21.74 -8.28
N ASP A 3 15.13 22.88 -7.93
CA ASP A 3 14.87 23.66 -6.71
C ASP A 3 13.43 24.21 -6.65
N LYS A 4 12.91 24.73 -7.78
CA LYS A 4 11.53 25.24 -7.86
C LYS A 4 10.51 24.12 -7.77
N ALA A 5 10.76 22.98 -8.41
CA ALA A 5 9.86 21.83 -8.38
C ALA A 5 9.67 21.30 -6.95
N ILE A 6 10.74 21.23 -6.16
CA ILE A 6 10.68 20.73 -4.78
C ILE A 6 9.98 21.73 -3.86
N ARG A 7 10.18 23.04 -4.05
CA ARG A 7 9.40 24.08 -3.34
C ARG A 7 7.91 24.02 -3.69
N SER A 8 7.57 23.82 -4.95
CA SER A 8 6.17 23.73 -5.41
C SER A 8 5.49 22.41 -5.09
N ALA A 9 6.24 21.35 -4.77
CA ALA A 9 5.70 20.02 -4.44
C ALA A 9 4.91 19.99 -3.11
N GLY A 10 4.83 21.11 -2.38
CA GLY A 10 4.04 21.20 -1.16
C GLY A 10 4.59 20.37 0.00
N LEU A 11 5.86 19.97 -0.08
CA LEU A 11 6.55 19.20 0.95
C LEU A 11 6.98 20.05 2.16
N GLY A 12 6.80 21.39 2.09
CA GLY A 12 7.22 22.32 3.14
C GLY A 12 8.75 22.41 3.31
N LEU A 13 9.51 21.87 2.35
CA LEU A 13 10.96 21.84 2.36
C LEU A 13 11.52 23.08 1.68
N ASN A 14 12.52 23.69 2.31
CA ASN A 14 13.29 24.78 1.71
C ASN A 14 14.63 24.24 1.19
N PRO A 15 14.73 23.84 -0.09
CA PRO A 15 15.99 23.44 -0.69
C PRO A 15 17.02 24.56 -0.62
N ILE A 16 18.23 24.18 -0.20
CA ILE A 16 19.45 24.98 -0.22
C ILE A 16 20.34 24.40 -1.32
N VAL A 17 20.61 25.19 -2.35
CA VAL A 17 21.51 24.80 -3.45
C VAL A 17 22.95 25.08 -3.00
N ASP A 18 23.79 24.05 -2.97
CA ASP A 18 25.22 24.09 -2.65
C ASP A 18 26.00 23.62 -3.89
N GLY A 19 26.23 24.54 -4.82
CA GLY A 19 26.87 24.27 -6.12
C GLY A 19 26.08 23.27 -6.98
N GLN A 20 26.61 22.05 -7.12
CA GLN A 20 25.94 20.94 -7.84
C GLN A 20 25.02 20.10 -6.95
N THR A 21 25.03 20.30 -5.63
CA THR A 21 24.25 19.51 -4.67
C THR A 21 23.07 20.28 -4.09
N LEU A 22 21.97 19.58 -3.79
CA LEU A 22 20.77 20.16 -3.21
C LEU A 22 20.58 19.59 -1.79
N ARG A 23 20.68 20.44 -0.77
CA ARG A 23 20.41 20.05 0.62
C ARG A 23 18.97 20.38 0.97
N LEU A 24 18.26 19.39 1.51
CA LEU A 24 16.86 19.51 1.94
C LEU A 24 16.80 19.31 3.45
N PRO A 25 16.83 20.39 4.26
CA PRO A 25 16.54 20.26 5.69
C PRO A 25 15.09 19.83 5.84
N ILE A 26 14.86 18.67 6.45
CA ILE A 26 13.52 18.16 6.79
C ILE A 26 13.18 18.75 8.17
N PRO A 27 12.29 19.76 8.25
CA PRO A 27 11.84 20.25 9.55
C PRO A 27 11.01 19.18 10.23
N ASP A 28 11.02 19.16 11.57
CA ASP A 28 10.15 18.27 12.33
C ASP A 28 8.70 18.52 11.95
N LEU A 29 8.01 17.46 11.52
CA LEU A 29 6.60 17.50 11.20
C LEU A 29 5.81 17.92 12.43
N THR A 30 4.98 18.96 12.31
CA THR A 30 4.02 19.35 13.35
C THR A 30 3.05 18.20 13.65
N GLU A 31 2.50 18.14 14.88
CA GLU A 31 1.53 17.10 15.24
C GLU A 31 0.32 17.06 14.29
N GLU A 32 -0.14 18.21 13.79
CA GLU A 32 -1.22 18.29 12.82
C GLU A 32 -0.86 17.59 11.51
N ARG A 33 0.36 17.82 11.00
CA ARG A 33 0.81 17.18 9.75
C ARG A 33 1.04 15.68 9.92
N ARG A 34 1.52 15.23 11.09
CA ARG A 34 1.62 13.80 11.42
C ARG A 34 0.24 13.14 11.47
N LYS A 35 -0.77 13.79 12.07
CA LYS A 35 -2.15 13.28 12.11
C LYS A 35 -2.78 13.19 10.73
N GLU A 36 -2.57 14.19 9.87
CA GLU A 36 -3.02 14.14 8.47
C GLU A 36 -2.38 12.99 7.69
N LEU A 37 -1.07 12.80 7.83
CA LEU A 37 -0.34 11.71 7.17
C LEU A 37 -0.78 10.33 7.69
N ALA A 38 -1.04 10.19 8.99
CA ALA A 38 -1.55 8.95 9.56
C ALA A 38 -2.96 8.63 9.02
N LYS A 39 -3.84 9.64 8.93
CA LYS A 39 -5.17 9.47 8.32
C LYS A 39 -5.07 9.07 6.85
N LEU A 40 -4.15 9.67 6.11
CA LEU A 40 -3.88 9.33 4.71
C LEU A 40 -3.37 7.89 4.57
N ALA A 41 -2.43 7.49 5.42
CA ALA A 41 -1.91 6.12 5.47
C ALA A 41 -3.02 5.09 5.73
N GLY A 42 -3.90 5.36 6.71
CA GLY A 42 -5.07 4.52 6.98
C GLY A 42 -6.03 4.40 5.78
N GLN A 43 -6.26 5.50 5.05
CA GLN A 43 -7.06 5.47 3.80
C GLN A 43 -6.42 4.60 2.72
N TYR A 44 -5.10 4.67 2.55
CA TYR A 44 -4.38 3.81 1.60
C TYR A 44 -4.44 2.33 2.00
N ALA A 45 -4.27 2.03 3.29
CA ALA A 45 -4.38 0.68 3.82
C ALA A 45 -5.78 0.10 3.55
N GLU A 46 -6.85 0.88 3.77
CA GLU A 46 -8.21 0.42 3.52
C GLU A 46 -8.48 0.19 2.03
N LYS A 47 -8.04 1.09 1.16
CA LYS A 47 -8.13 0.89 -0.30
C LYS A 47 -7.40 -0.37 -0.75
N ALA A 48 -6.21 -0.63 -0.21
CA ALA A 48 -5.45 -1.83 -0.51
C ALA A 48 -6.17 -3.10 -0.04
N ARG A 49 -6.74 -3.10 1.17
CA ARG A 49 -7.57 -4.21 1.66
C ARG A 49 -8.78 -4.48 0.77
N ILE A 50 -9.47 -3.44 0.30
CA ILE A 50 -10.59 -3.58 -0.64
C ILE A 50 -10.12 -4.19 -1.96
N ALA A 51 -9.00 -3.71 -2.51
CA ALA A 51 -8.43 -4.23 -3.76
C ALA A 51 -8.09 -5.72 -3.64
N VAL A 52 -7.44 -6.13 -2.54
CA VAL A 52 -7.10 -7.54 -2.28
C VAL A 52 -8.36 -8.42 -2.19
N ARG A 53 -9.43 -7.94 -1.53
CA ARG A 53 -10.71 -8.67 -1.48
C ARG A 53 -11.37 -8.80 -2.86
N ASN A 54 -11.26 -7.77 -3.71
CA ASN A 54 -11.76 -7.83 -5.07
C ASN A 54 -10.99 -8.85 -5.91
N VAL A 55 -9.65 -8.82 -5.86
CA VAL A 55 -8.80 -9.80 -6.56
C VAL A 55 -9.09 -11.23 -6.10
N ARG A 56 -9.32 -11.46 -4.81
CA ARG A 56 -9.73 -12.78 -4.30
C ARG A 56 -11.05 -13.22 -4.94
N ARG A 57 -12.04 -12.32 -5.04
CA ARG A 57 -13.33 -12.61 -5.66
C ARG A 57 -13.17 -12.95 -7.13
N ASP A 58 -12.41 -12.15 -7.87
CA ASP A 58 -12.14 -12.36 -9.29
C ASP A 58 -11.37 -13.67 -9.53
N GLY A 59 -10.41 -14.00 -8.66
CA GLY A 59 -9.70 -15.28 -8.68
C GLY A 59 -10.64 -16.46 -8.45
N MET A 60 -11.56 -16.36 -7.47
CA MET A 60 -12.52 -17.42 -7.16
C MET A 60 -13.59 -17.59 -8.25
N ASP A 61 -14.02 -16.50 -8.89
CA ASP A 61 -14.93 -16.55 -10.03
C ASP A 61 -14.22 -17.11 -11.27
N SER A 62 -12.93 -16.81 -11.47
CA SER A 62 -12.11 -17.42 -12.55
C SER A 62 -11.99 -18.93 -12.37
N LEU A 63 -11.73 -19.41 -11.15
CA LEU A 63 -11.66 -20.85 -10.85
C LEU A 63 -12.99 -21.57 -11.17
N LYS A 64 -14.14 -20.95 -10.91
CA LYS A 64 -15.46 -21.50 -11.29
C LYS A 64 -15.66 -21.53 -12.81
N VAL A 65 -15.15 -20.54 -13.52
CA VAL A 65 -15.22 -20.49 -14.99
C VAL A 65 -14.34 -21.60 -15.59
N ASP A 66 -13.16 -21.83 -15.04
CA ASP A 66 -12.23 -22.85 -15.52
C ASP A 66 -12.70 -24.28 -15.18
N GLU A 67 -13.39 -24.48 -14.05
CA GLU A 67 -14.12 -25.72 -13.73
C GLU A 67 -15.19 -26.01 -14.79
N LYS A 68 -16.00 -25.00 -15.16
CA LYS A 68 -17.03 -25.14 -16.22
C LYS A 68 -16.44 -25.42 -17.60
N LYS A 69 -15.23 -24.92 -17.88
CA LYS A 69 -14.49 -25.18 -19.12
C LYS A 69 -13.79 -26.54 -19.11
N GLY A 70 -13.83 -27.28 -18.00
CA GLY A 70 -13.20 -28.59 -17.86
C GLY A 70 -11.67 -28.53 -17.79
N VAL A 71 -11.09 -27.38 -17.42
CA VAL A 71 -9.63 -27.21 -17.32
C VAL A 71 -9.09 -27.91 -16.07
N PHE A 72 -9.90 -27.99 -14.99
CA PHE A 72 -9.53 -28.58 -13.71
C PHE A 72 -10.63 -29.50 -13.18
N GLY A 73 -10.24 -30.56 -12.45
CA GLY A 73 -11.16 -31.42 -11.70
C GLY A 73 -11.56 -30.83 -10.33
N GLU A 74 -12.56 -31.42 -9.67
CA GLU A 74 -13.09 -30.93 -8.37
C GLU A 74 -12.01 -30.84 -7.27
N ASP A 75 -11.02 -31.74 -7.29
CA ASP A 75 -9.89 -31.74 -6.35
C ASP A 75 -8.89 -30.61 -6.62
N GLU A 76 -8.60 -30.30 -7.90
CA GLU A 76 -7.73 -29.17 -8.26
C GLU A 76 -8.38 -27.83 -7.93
N ARG A 77 -9.70 -27.71 -8.12
CA ARG A 77 -10.44 -26.50 -7.73
C ARG A 77 -10.31 -26.22 -6.23
N LYS A 78 -10.50 -27.25 -5.38
CA LYS A 78 -10.34 -27.09 -3.92
C LYS A 78 -8.91 -26.70 -3.53
N ARG A 79 -7.91 -27.25 -4.23
CA ARG A 79 -6.50 -26.85 -4.03
C ARG A 79 -6.28 -25.38 -4.36
N HIS A 80 -6.71 -24.94 -5.54
CA HIS A 80 -6.53 -23.55 -5.95
C HIS A 80 -7.35 -22.56 -5.11
N GLU A 81 -8.58 -22.91 -4.70
CA GLU A 81 -9.35 -22.09 -3.74
C GLU A 81 -8.57 -21.92 -2.42
N THR A 82 -7.96 -23.00 -1.92
CA THR A 82 -7.16 -22.96 -0.69
C THR A 82 -5.89 -22.12 -0.87
N GLU A 83 -5.23 -22.20 -2.02
CA GLU A 83 -4.04 -21.40 -2.33
C GLU A 83 -4.37 -19.92 -2.46
N VAL A 84 -5.44 -19.56 -3.19
CA VAL A 84 -5.89 -18.17 -3.33
C VAL A 84 -6.26 -17.60 -1.96
N GLN A 85 -6.94 -18.37 -1.12
CA GLN A 85 -7.28 -17.95 0.24
C GLN A 85 -6.02 -17.71 1.08
N LYS A 86 -5.07 -18.66 1.11
CA LYS A 86 -3.80 -18.49 1.84
C LYS A 86 -3.00 -17.28 1.36
N LEU A 87 -2.91 -17.08 0.05
CA LEU A 87 -2.18 -15.95 -0.52
C LEU A 87 -2.85 -14.63 -0.13
N THR A 88 -4.17 -14.56 -0.20
CA THR A 88 -4.95 -13.38 0.22
C THR A 88 -4.71 -13.06 1.69
N ASP A 89 -4.79 -14.06 2.57
CA ASP A 89 -4.61 -13.89 4.01
C ASP A 89 -3.19 -13.42 4.35
N SER A 90 -2.17 -13.96 3.67
CA SER A 90 -0.78 -13.52 3.82
C SER A 90 -0.59 -12.05 3.41
N ILE A 91 -1.14 -11.65 2.26
CA ILE A 91 -1.05 -10.28 1.76
C ILE A 91 -1.79 -9.30 2.68
N ILE A 92 -2.94 -9.69 3.23
CA ILE A 92 -3.67 -8.87 4.22
C ILE A 92 -2.81 -8.67 5.48
N ALA A 93 -2.18 -9.72 5.98
CA ALA A 93 -1.30 -9.63 7.15
C ALA A 93 -0.09 -8.73 6.89
N GLU A 94 0.54 -8.83 5.72
CA GLU A 94 1.65 -7.93 5.31
C GLU A 94 1.20 -6.48 5.17
N LEU A 95 -0.01 -6.24 4.64
CA LEU A 95 -0.61 -4.91 4.54
C LEU A 95 -0.83 -4.28 5.91
N ASP A 96 -1.40 -5.04 6.85
CA ASP A 96 -1.63 -4.56 8.21
C ASP A 96 -0.31 -4.29 8.95
N ALA A 97 0.69 -5.15 8.77
CA ALA A 97 2.03 -4.94 9.33
C ALA A 97 2.68 -3.67 8.78
N THR A 98 2.63 -3.47 7.46
CA THR A 98 3.21 -2.30 6.79
C THR A 98 2.48 -1.01 7.16
N ALA A 99 1.15 -1.04 7.22
CA ALA A 99 0.34 0.10 7.65
C ALA A 99 0.69 0.50 9.10
N THR A 100 0.76 -0.47 10.00
CA THR A 100 1.13 -0.25 11.41
C THR A 100 2.55 0.30 11.54
N ALA A 101 3.51 -0.24 10.76
CA ALA A 101 4.88 0.27 10.74
C ALA A 101 4.94 1.73 10.25
N LYS A 102 4.18 2.06 9.20
CA LYS A 102 4.14 3.42 8.65
C LYS A 102 3.45 4.39 9.60
N GLU A 103 2.37 3.98 10.27
CA GLU A 103 1.72 4.80 11.30
C GLU A 103 2.66 5.10 12.47
N LYS A 104 3.43 4.12 12.94
CA LYS A 104 4.44 4.30 13.99
C LYS A 104 5.54 5.29 13.55
N GLU A 105 6.07 5.12 12.34
CA GLU A 105 7.07 6.03 11.77
C GLU A 105 6.54 7.47 11.67
N ILE A 106 5.29 7.63 11.23
CA ILE A 106 4.64 8.96 11.09
C ILE A 106 4.39 9.59 12.46
N LEU A 107 3.96 8.81 13.46
CA LEU A 107 3.73 9.30 14.82
C LEU A 107 5.05 9.54 15.58
N GLY A 108 6.17 9.01 15.08
CA GLY A 108 7.50 9.16 15.65
C GLY A 108 7.71 8.34 16.92
N LYS A 109 7.15 7.13 16.97
CA LYS A 109 7.40 6.13 18.02
C LYS A 109 8.10 4.90 17.45
#